data_AF-A0A815M5H0-F1
#
_entry.id   AF-A0A815M5H0-F1
#
_cell.length_a   1.000
_cell.length_b   1.000
_cell.length_c   1.000
_cell.angle_alpha   90.00
_cell.angle_beta   90.00
_cell.angle_gamma   90.00
#
_symmetry.space_group_name_H-M   'P 1'
#
loop_
_entity.id
_entity.type
_entity.pdbx_description
1 polymer ?
#
loop_
_entity_poly.entity_id
_entity_poly.type
_entity_poly.pdbx_seq_one_letter_code
_entity_poly.pdbx_strand_id
1 'polypeptide(L)'
;MKECDATWSSSYTTVLFRAYYEDMWLGGRVQMKIYAQQCKKCGEYMTAEFEKEQLNSLAKWLYRWIASHFYNIYFNDHGYQGRRRLAKHRDDLCEACDAGWCYYLKVENSKRG
;
A
#
# COMPACT_ATOMS: atom_id res chain seq x y z
N MET A 1 -1.84 -0.19 -30.93
CA MET A 1 -1.52 0.11 -29.52
C MET A 1 -1.48 1.62 -29.39
N LYS A 2 -2.35 2.25 -28.60
CA LYS A 2 -2.28 3.72 -28.43
C LYS A 2 -1.11 4.01 -27.49
N GLU A 3 -0.04 4.61 -28.01
CA GLU A 3 1.02 5.19 -27.17
C GLU A 3 0.37 6.17 -26.19
N CYS A 4 0.63 5.95 -24.91
CA CYS A 4 0.04 6.73 -23.83
C CYS A 4 1.18 7.20 -22.93
N ASP A 5 1.61 8.45 -23.12
CA ASP A 5 2.63 9.10 -22.28
C ASP A 5 2.06 9.57 -20.92
N ALA A 6 0.84 9.17 -20.58
CA ALA A 6 0.28 9.51 -19.28
C ALA A 6 1.03 8.74 -18.20
N THR A 7 1.62 9.48 -17.27
CA THR A 7 2.30 8.91 -16.11
C THR A 7 1.35 8.73 -14.94
N TRP A 8 1.81 7.97 -13.96
CA TRP A 8 1.14 7.73 -12.69
C TRP A 8 0.67 9.04 -12.04
N SER A 9 -0.65 9.21 -11.91
CA SER A 9 -1.27 10.52 -11.59
C SER A 9 -1.57 10.72 -10.11
N SER A 10 -1.29 9.73 -9.26
CA SER A 10 -1.51 9.77 -7.81
C SER A 10 -0.18 9.74 -7.06
N SER A 11 0.01 10.58 -6.05
CA SER A 11 1.17 10.45 -5.15
C SER A 11 1.04 9.28 -4.15
N TYR A 12 0.02 8.44 -4.31
CA TYR A 12 -0.35 7.37 -3.40
C TYR A 12 -0.53 6.06 -4.15
N THR A 13 -0.03 4.99 -3.53
CA THR A 13 -0.31 3.60 -3.89
C THR A 13 -0.75 2.84 -2.65
N THR A 14 -1.55 1.80 -2.84
CA THR A 14 -1.97 0.90 -1.78
C THR A 14 -1.26 -0.43 -1.97
N VAL A 15 -0.64 -0.92 -0.90
CA VAL A 15 -0.03 -2.26 -0.87
C VAL A 15 -0.73 -3.06 0.22
N LEU A 16 -1.33 -4.19 -0.17
CA LEU A 16 -1.94 -5.14 0.74
C LEU A 16 -0.95 -6.25 1.05
N PHE A 17 -0.71 -6.47 2.35
CA PHE A 17 0.05 -7.60 2.85
C PHE A 17 -0.91 -8.59 3.52
N ARG A 18 -0.76 -9.88 3.18
CA ARG A 18 -1.39 -10.99 3.91
C ARG A 18 -0.27 -11.86 4.47
N ALA A 19 -0.13 -11.85 5.78
CA ALA A 19 0.84 -12.69 6.48
C ALA A 19 0.13 -13.91 7.07
N TYR A 20 0.79 -15.06 6.97
CA TYR A 20 0.37 -16.30 7.60
C TYR A 20 1.52 -16.79 8.46
N TYR A 21 1.23 -17.10 9.71
CA TYR A 21 2.16 -17.70 10.64
C TYR A 21 1.92 -19.19 10.73
N GLU A 22 2.99 -19.97 10.72
CA GLU A 22 2.97 -21.42 10.78
C GLU A 22 3.68 -21.85 12.07
N ASP A 23 2.89 -22.07 13.13
CA ASP A 23 3.37 -22.39 14.48
C ASP A 23 4.39 -23.53 14.50
N MET A 24 4.16 -24.57 13.68
CA MET A 24 5.02 -25.77 13.63
C MET A 24 6.46 -25.47 13.21
N TRP A 25 6.69 -24.40 12.45
CA TRP A 25 8.00 -24.07 11.88
C TRP A 25 8.60 -22.78 12.45
N LEU A 26 7.89 -22.13 13.39
CA LEU A 26 8.19 -20.77 13.87
C LEU A 26 8.45 -19.79 12.71
N GLY A 27 7.76 -20.02 11.59
CA GLY A 27 7.97 -19.36 10.32
C GLY A 27 6.66 -18.91 9.71
N GLY A 28 6.70 -18.47 8.45
CA GLY A 28 5.49 -18.01 7.79
C GLY A 28 5.73 -17.53 6.38
N ARG A 29 4.65 -17.08 5.75
CA ARG A 29 4.66 -16.53 4.39
C ARG A 29 3.95 -15.19 4.36
N VAL A 30 4.46 -14.29 3.53
CA VAL A 30 3.84 -12.99 3.26
C VAL A 30 3.47 -12.95 1.79
N GLN A 31 2.19 -12.73 1.51
CA GLN A 31 1.69 -12.41 0.18
C GLN A 31 1.51 -10.90 0.07
N MET A 32 1.88 -10.33 -1.08
CA MET A 32 1.77 -8.90 -1.36
C MET A 32 0.93 -8.69 -2.62
N LYS A 33 0.03 -7.71 -2.56
CA LYS A 33 -0.64 -7.13 -3.74
C LYS A 33 -0.41 -5.63 -3.77
N ILE A 34 0.22 -5.15 -4.85
CA ILE A 34 0.33 -3.73 -5.15
C ILE A 34 -0.86 -3.38 -6.03
N TYR A 35 -1.66 -2.41 -5.61
CA TYR A 35 -2.80 -1.96 -6.41
C TYR A 35 -2.37 -0.95 -7.48
N ALA A 36 -2.94 -1.13 -8.66
CA ALA A 36 -2.76 -0.29 -9.82
C ALA A 36 -3.59 1.00 -9.75
N GLN A 37 -3.27 1.92 -10.65
CA GLN A 37 -4.08 3.09 -10.94
C GLN A 37 -4.46 3.08 -12.41
N GLN A 38 -5.74 3.32 -12.70
CA GLN A 38 -6.22 3.44 -14.06
C GLN A 38 -5.77 4.75 -14.68
N CYS A 39 -5.22 4.68 -15.89
CA CYS A 39 -4.90 5.84 -16.69
C CYS A 39 -6.18 6.50 -17.19
N LYS A 40 -6.37 7.79 -16.86
CA LYS A 40 -7.53 8.54 -17.34
C LYS A 40 -7.58 8.70 -18.87
N LYS A 41 -6.43 8.67 -19.56
CA LYS A 41 -6.36 8.88 -21.02
C LYS A 41 -6.67 7.62 -21.82
N CYS A 42 -6.09 6.48 -21.43
CA CYS A 42 -6.21 5.23 -22.21
C CYS A 42 -7.04 4.15 -21.52
N GLY A 43 -7.37 4.29 -20.23
CA GLY A 43 -8.14 3.31 -19.47
C GLY A 43 -7.33 2.09 -18.97
N GLU A 44 -6.04 2.00 -19.31
CA GLU A 44 -5.16 0.91 -18.88
C GLU A 44 -4.75 1.06 -17.40
N TYR A 45 -4.58 -0.07 -16.72
CA TYR A 45 -4.04 -0.09 -15.36
C TYR A 45 -2.51 -0.01 -15.40
N MET A 46 -1.98 1.04 -14.79
CA MET A 46 -0.54 1.18 -14.56
C MET A 46 -0.21 0.59 -13.18
N THR A 47 1.02 0.13 -12.99
CA THR A 47 1.54 -0.26 -11.66
C THR A 47 2.34 0.87 -11.03
N ALA A 48 2.35 0.94 -9.70
CA ALA A 48 3.07 1.99 -9.00
C ALA A 48 4.59 1.79 -9.15
N GLU A 49 5.28 2.89 -9.42
CA GLU A 49 6.74 2.94 -9.34
C GLU A 49 7.15 3.40 -7.95
N PHE A 50 8.15 2.72 -7.37
CA PHE A 50 8.65 3.04 -6.04
C PHE A 50 10.11 3.45 -6.13
N GLU A 51 10.45 4.54 -5.45
CA GLU A 51 11.84 4.88 -5.19
C GLU A 51 12.45 3.88 -4.18
N LYS A 52 13.76 3.65 -4.27
CA LYS A 52 14.46 2.68 -3.42
C LYS A 52 14.29 2.98 -1.92
N GLU A 53 14.28 4.26 -1.56
CA GLU A 53 14.08 4.75 -0.20
C GLU A 53 12.68 4.43 0.33
N GLN A 54 11.67 4.47 -0.53
CA GLN A 54 10.29 4.12 -0.20
C GLN A 54 10.16 2.61 0.03
N LEU A 55 10.77 1.79 -0.84
CA LEU A 55 10.81 0.33 -0.67
C LEU A 55 11.52 -0.08 0.62
N ASN A 56 12.68 0.53 0.91
CA ASN A 56 13.41 0.27 2.15
C ASN A 56 12.58 0.63 3.39
N SER A 57 11.84 1.72 3.33
CA SER A 57 10.98 2.14 4.42
C SER A 57 9.79 1.19 4.61
N LEU A 58 9.16 0.77 3.51
CA LEU A 58 8.07 -0.21 3.51
C LEU A 58 8.54 -1.56 4.07
N ALA A 59 9.70 -2.04 3.66
CA ALA A 59 10.28 -3.29 4.15
C ALA A 59 10.59 -3.22 5.65
N LYS A 60 11.18 -2.12 6.13
CA LYS A 60 11.41 -1.91 7.56
C LYS A 60 10.12 -1.90 8.36
N TRP A 61 9.08 -1.23 7.85
CA TRP A 61 7.77 -1.22 8.48
C TRP A 61 7.16 -2.63 8.54
N LEU A 62 7.18 -3.36 7.42
CA LEU A 62 6.63 -4.71 7.35
C LEU A 62 7.34 -5.67 8.31
N TYR A 63 8.68 -5.62 8.35
CA TYR A 63 9.47 -6.41 9.29
C TYR A 63 9.07 -6.13 10.74
N ARG A 64 8.97 -4.84 11.13
CA ARG A 64 8.56 -4.45 12.48
C ARG A 64 7.14 -4.91 12.80
N TRP A 65 6.21 -4.80 11.84
CA TRP A 65 4.83 -5.27 12.01
C TRP A 65 4.78 -6.79 12.20
N ILE A 66 5.50 -7.58 11.41
CA ILE A 66 5.56 -9.03 11.57
C ILE A 66 6.15 -9.41 12.94
N ALA A 67 7.29 -8.80 13.28
CA ALA A 67 7.99 -9.07 14.53
C ALA A 67 7.14 -8.74 15.77
N SER A 68 6.37 -7.66 15.74
CA SER A 68 5.48 -7.32 16.85
C SER A 68 4.21 -8.17 16.88
N HIS A 69 3.60 -8.45 15.72
CA HIS A 69 2.30 -9.11 15.65
C HIS A 69 2.35 -10.63 15.82
N PHE A 70 3.44 -11.27 15.36
CA PHE A 70 3.58 -12.73 15.44
C PHE A 70 4.61 -13.19 16.48
N TYR A 71 5.61 -12.36 16.79
CA TYR A 71 6.73 -12.76 17.66
C TYR A 71 6.83 -11.94 18.96
N ASN A 72 5.91 -11.01 19.22
CA ASN A 72 5.92 -10.13 20.40
C ASN A 72 7.23 -9.35 20.61
N ILE A 73 7.95 -9.02 19.52
CA ILE A 73 9.17 -8.22 19.55
C ILE A 73 8.81 -6.75 19.32
N TYR A 74 9.13 -5.89 20.28
CA TYR A 74 8.85 -4.46 20.23
C TYR A 74 10.12 -3.64 19.98
N PHE A 75 10.00 -2.58 19.18
CA PHE A 75 11.11 -1.67 18.84
C PHE A 75 10.85 -0.30 19.46
N ASN A 76 11.86 0.30 20.11
CA ASN A 76 11.79 1.60 20.77
C ASN A 76 11.86 2.81 19.81
N ASP A 77 11.33 2.70 18.61
CA ASP A 77 11.45 3.73 17.57
C ASP A 77 10.08 4.21 17.10
N HIS A 78 9.94 5.52 16.91
CA HIS A 78 8.70 6.14 16.47
C HIS A 78 8.40 5.67 15.04
N GLY A 79 7.26 4.98 14.87
CA GLY A 79 6.89 4.30 13.63
C GLY A 79 7.03 5.17 12.38
N TYR A 80 7.24 4.52 11.24
CA TYR A 80 7.35 5.19 9.94
C TYR A 80 6.10 6.04 9.66
N GLN A 81 6.24 7.36 9.77
CA GLN A 81 5.30 8.31 9.20
C GLN A 81 5.77 8.62 7.78
N GLY A 82 5.24 7.87 6.81
CA GLY A 82 5.41 8.22 5.40
C GLY A 82 5.03 9.69 5.21
N ARG A 83 5.86 10.45 4.49
CA ARG A 83 5.59 11.88 4.25
C ARG A 83 4.19 12.00 3.64
N ARG A 84 3.24 12.59 4.39
CA ARG A 84 1.90 12.90 3.88
C ARG A 84 2.04 14.00 2.83
N ARG A 85 2.19 13.64 1.56
CA ARG A 85 2.02 14.61 0.47
C ARG A 85 0.52 14.79 0.24
N LEU A 86 -0.01 15.98 0.55
CA LEU A 86 -1.42 16.40 0.45
C LEU A 86 -2.04 16.34 -0.97
N ALA A 87 -1.59 15.47 -1.87
CA ALA A 87 -2.24 15.33 -3.17
C ALA A 87 -3.63 14.70 -2.98
N LYS A 88 -4.61 15.19 -3.73
CA LYS A 88 -5.98 14.68 -3.70
C LYS A 88 -5.97 13.25 -4.26
N HIS A 89 -6.32 12.28 -3.42
CA HIS A 89 -6.54 10.90 -3.82
C HIS A 89 -7.64 10.86 -4.90
N ARG A 90 -7.39 10.11 -5.99
CA ARG A 90 -8.38 9.87 -7.05
C ARG A 90 -8.97 8.48 -6.87
N ASP A 91 -10.06 8.44 -6.15
CA ASP A 91 -10.83 7.25 -5.83
C ASP A 91 -11.40 6.58 -7.09
N ASP A 92 -11.87 7.38 -8.05
CA ASP A 92 -12.41 6.97 -9.34
C ASP A 92 -11.44 6.18 -10.23
N LEU A 93 -10.13 6.32 -10.00
CA LEU A 93 -9.09 5.67 -10.79
C LEU A 93 -8.28 4.64 -9.98
N CYS A 94 -8.63 4.39 -8.73
CA CYS A 94 -7.81 3.56 -7.84
C CYS A 94 -8.33 2.11 -7.79
N GLU A 95 -7.52 1.14 -8.20
CA GLU A 95 -7.88 -0.29 -8.12
C GLU A 95 -8.16 -0.72 -6.67
N ALA A 96 -7.49 -0.13 -5.69
CA ALA A 96 -7.75 -0.41 -4.29
C ALA A 96 -9.11 0.12 -3.82
N CYS A 97 -9.61 1.22 -4.41
CA CYS A 97 -10.95 1.72 -4.11
C CYS A 97 -12.01 0.80 -4.68
N ASP A 98 -11.86 0.41 -5.94
CA ASP A 98 -12.74 -0.56 -6.59
C ASP A 98 -12.78 -1.89 -5.81
N ALA A 99 -11.63 -2.36 -5.33
CA ALA A 99 -11.54 -3.58 -4.53
C ALA A 99 -11.94 -3.41 -3.05
N GLY A 100 -12.27 -2.20 -2.58
CA GLY A 100 -12.67 -1.92 -1.18
C GLY A 100 -11.53 -1.96 -0.14
N TRP A 101 -10.27 -2.00 -0.58
CA TRP A 101 -9.10 -2.09 0.30
C TRP A 101 -8.41 -0.74 0.55
N CYS A 102 -8.83 0.33 -0.14
CA CYS A 102 -8.20 1.63 -0.01
C CYS A 102 -8.38 2.24 1.39
N TYR A 103 -7.27 2.73 1.96
CA TYR A 103 -7.28 3.44 3.25
C TYR A 103 -8.16 4.68 3.24
N TYR A 104 -8.19 5.45 2.13
CA TYR A 104 -8.98 6.67 2.02
C TYR A 104 -10.49 6.42 2.04
N LEU A 105 -10.96 5.29 1.50
CA LEU A 105 -12.36 4.87 1.67
C LEU A 105 -12.72 4.66 3.14
N LYS A 106 -11.80 4.10 3.94
CA LYS A 106 -12.05 3.82 5.35
C LYS A 106 -12.07 5.09 6.20
N VAL A 107 -11.21 6.06 5.89
CA VAL A 107 -11.15 7.34 6.63
C VAL A 107 -12.36 8.23 6.36
N GLU A 108 -12.87 8.29 5.12
CA GLU A 108 -14.07 9.07 4.82
C GLU A 108 -15.33 8.49 5.47
N ASN A 109 -15.44 7.15 5.55
CA ASN A 109 -16.54 6.49 6.24
C ASN A 109 -16.51 6.70 7.77
N SER A 110 -15.32 6.74 8.39
CA SER A 110 -15.20 7.06 9.83
C SER A 110 -15.53 8.50 10.20
N LYS A 111 -15.61 9.43 9.23
CA LYS A 111 -16.03 10.83 9.48
C LYS A 111 -17.54 11.04 9.32
N ARG A 112 -18.27 10.04 8.83
CA ARG A 112 -19.73 10.09 8.61
C ARG A 112 -20.51 9.28 9.65
N GLY A 113 -19.84 8.63 10.60
CA GLY A 113 -20.42 7.88 11.71
C GLY A 113 -20.30 8.61 13.03
#